data_AF-A0A2S6AES6-F1
#
_entry.id   AF-A0A2S6AES6-F1
#
_cell.length_a   1.000
_cell.length_b   1.000
_cell.length_c   1.000
_cell.angle_alpha   90.00
_cell.angle_beta   90.00
_cell.angle_gamma   90.00
#
_symmetry.space_group_name_H-M   'P 1'
#
loop_
_entity.id
_entity.type
_entity.pdbx_description
1 polymer ?
#
loop_
_entity_poly.entity_id
_entity_poly.type
_entity_poly.pdbx_seq_one_letter_code
_entity_poly.pdbx_strand_id
1 'polypeptide(L)' 'MQLTNLHLPVAGLLRCGADPGIMTVEQAHAAMQLHLDCTVDTCVVRRRARAVLVEQGRCVLDDRAIP' A
#
# COMPACT_ATOMS: atom_id res chain seq x y z
N MET A 1 3.81 3.93 20.80
CA MET A 1 3.50 3.34 19.47
C MET A 1 4.46 2.20 19.24
N GLN A 2 4.03 0.97 19.53
CA GLN A 2 4.93 -0.19 19.62
C GLN A 2 4.97 -0.91 18.27
N LEU A 3 6.12 -0.84 17.59
CA LEU A 3 6.41 -1.52 16.31
C LEU A 3 6.93 -2.95 16.52
N THR A 4 6.46 -3.67 17.55
CA THR A 4 7.07 -4.95 17.99
C THR A 4 6.35 -6.21 17.51
N ASN A 5 5.64 -6.16 16.39
CA ASN A 5 5.19 -7.37 15.69
C ASN A 5 5.67 -7.33 14.26
N LEU A 6 6.98 -7.56 14.07
CA LEU A 6 7.58 -7.79 12.75
C LEU A 6 7.17 -9.18 12.24
N HIS A 7 5.89 -9.35 11.91
CA HIS A 7 5.48 -10.44 11.05
C HIS A 7 6.10 -10.19 9.67
N LEU A 8 6.74 -11.22 9.10
CA LEU A 8 7.40 -11.29 7.79
C LEU A 8 6.80 -10.44 6.64
N PRO A 9 5.47 -10.19 6.52
CA PRO A 9 4.91 -9.24 5.54
C PRO A 9 5.44 -7.79 5.63
N VAL A 10 5.96 -7.32 6.77
CA VAL A 10 6.48 -5.94 6.90
C VAL A 10 7.68 -5.68 5.98
N ALA A 11 8.53 -6.69 5.74
CA ALA A 11 9.72 -6.52 4.92
C ALA A 11 9.39 -6.21 3.44
N GLY A 12 8.27 -6.74 2.93
CA GLY A 12 7.79 -6.44 1.58
C GLY A 12 7.32 -4.99 1.43
N LEU A 13 6.75 -4.42 2.50
CA LEU A 13 6.26 -3.04 2.50
C LEU A 13 7.35 -2.00 2.39
N LEU A 14 8.61 -2.29 2.74
CA LEU A 14 9.66 -1.28 2.82
C LEU A 14 10.36 -1.03 1.47
N ARG A 15 10.16 -1.89 0.47
CA ARG A 15 10.83 -1.78 -0.84
C ARG A 15 9.88 -1.29 -1.91
N CYS A 16 9.94 0.01 -2.21
CA CYS A 16 9.08 0.71 -3.17
C CYS A 16 8.91 -0.02 -4.53
N GLY A 17 10.00 -0.58 -5.08
CA GLY A 17 10.00 -1.26 -6.37
C GLY A 17 9.71 -2.78 -6.35
N ALA A 18 9.48 -3.37 -5.17
CA ALA A 18 9.17 -4.78 -5.05
C ALA A 18 7.67 -4.98 -4.78
N ASP A 19 7.08 -6.01 -5.36
CA ASP A 19 5.70 -6.39 -5.04
C ASP A 19 5.62 -6.83 -3.57
N PRO A 20 4.78 -6.18 -2.74
CA PRO A 20 4.59 -6.58 -1.34
C PRO A 20 3.74 -7.85 -1.19
N GLY A 21 3.12 -8.35 -2.28
CA GLY A 21 2.26 -9.53 -2.27
C GLY A 21 0.82 -9.22 -1.84
N ILE A 22 0.18 -10.19 -1.19
CA ILE A 22 -1.17 -10.04 -0.65
C ILE A 22 -1.10 -9.18 0.62
N MET A 23 -2.00 -8.20 0.72
CA MET A 23 -2.08 -7.28 1.85
C MET A 23 -3.44 -7.38 2.50
N THR A 24 -3.48 -7.26 3.82
CA THR A 24 -4.72 -6.88 4.53
C THR A 24 -5.02 -5.40 4.29
N VAL A 25 -6.25 -4.96 4.58
CA VAL A 25 -6.62 -3.54 4.54
C VAL A 25 -5.71 -2.70 5.44
N GLU A 26 -5.40 -3.19 6.64
CA GLU A 26 -4.50 -2.52 7.60
C GLU A 26 -3.08 -2.36 7.04
N GLN A 27 -2.55 -3.39 6.38
CA GLN A 27 -1.25 -3.32 5.71
C GLN A 27 -1.27 -2.35 4.53
N ALA A 28 -2.39 -2.27 3.79
CA ALA A 28 -2.55 -1.31 2.71
C ALA A 28 -2.54 0.14 3.23
N HIS A 29 -3.24 0.42 4.34
CA HIS A 29 -3.16 1.74 4.99
C HIS A 29 -1.75 2.04 5.50
N ALA A 30 -1.09 1.08 6.17
CA ALA A 30 0.28 1.25 6.65
C ALA A 30 1.25 1.53 5.50
N ALA A 31 1.12 0.83 4.37
CA ALA A 31 1.91 1.07 3.17
C ALA A 31 1.72 2.48 2.58
N MET A 32 0.48 2.99 2.57
CA MET A 32 0.21 4.37 2.13
C MET A 32 0.90 5.40 3.01
N GLN A 33 0.97 5.15 4.32
CA GLN A 33 1.65 6.02 5.28
C GLN A 33 3.17 5.92 5.18
N LEU A 34 3.72 4.71 5.04
CA LEU A 34 5.16 4.46 4.92
C LEU A 34 5.75 5.09 3.65
N HIS A 35 4.98 5.14 2.57
CA HIS A 35 5.41 5.66 1.27
C HIS A 35 4.81 7.02 0.95
N LEU A 36 4.52 7.86 1.96
CA LEU A 36 3.80 9.13 1.79
C LEU A 36 4.38 10.01 0.66
N ASP A 37 5.70 10.01 0.51
CA ASP A 37 6.45 10.79 -0.50
C ASP A 37 6.53 10.14 -1.89
N CYS A 38 6.11 8.88 -2.04
CA CYS A 38 6.08 8.20 -3.33
C CYS A 38 4.76 8.47 -4.08
N THR A 39 4.77 8.33 -5.42
CA THR A 39 3.54 8.35 -6.22
C THR A 39 3.07 6.93 -6.54
N VAL A 40 1.77 6.74 -6.82
CA VAL A 40 1.22 5.43 -7.22
C VAL A 40 1.70 4.99 -8.62
N ASP A 41 2.22 5.94 -9.40
CA ASP A 41 2.77 5.70 -10.74
C ASP A 41 4.15 5.06 -10.65
N THR A 42 4.96 5.39 -9.64
CA THR A 42 6.33 4.87 -9.51
C THR A 42 6.48 3.81 -8.43
N CYS A 43 5.64 3.83 -7.38
CA CYS A 43 5.74 2.90 -6.26
C CYS A 43 4.81 1.70 -6.42
N VAL A 44 5.39 0.53 -6.60
CA VAL A 44 4.68 -0.75 -6.71
C VAL A 44 3.88 -1.03 -5.44
N VAL A 45 4.47 -0.76 -4.26
CA VAL A 45 3.83 -0.95 -2.97
C VAL A 45 2.58 -0.07 -2.82
N ARG A 46 2.65 1.23 -3.13
CA ARG A 46 1.48 2.13 -3.08
C ARG A 46 0.44 1.76 -4.11
N ARG A 47 0.86 1.38 -5.32
CA ARG A 47 -0.07 0.93 -6.36
C ARG A 47 -0.86 -0.28 -5.89
N ARG A 48 -0.19 -1.28 -5.32
CA ARG A 48 -0.82 -2.48 -4.78
C ARG A 48 -1.74 -2.15 -3.60
N ALA A 49 -1.28 -1.33 -2.67
CA ALA A 49 -2.09 -0.86 -1.55
C ALA A 49 -3.35 -0.12 -2.03
N ARG A 50 -3.25 0.72 -3.07
CA ARG A 50 -4.41 1.42 -3.64
C ARG A 50 -5.43 0.44 -4.19
N ALA A 51 -4.97 -0.53 -4.98
CA ALA A 51 -5.84 -1.56 -5.54
C ALA A 51 -6.61 -2.30 -4.43
N VAL A 52 -5.92 -2.75 -3.38
CA VAL A 52 -6.56 -3.42 -2.24
C VAL A 52 -7.62 -2.53 -1.58
N LEU A 53 -7.31 -1.25 -1.34
CA LEU A 53 -8.27 -0.33 -0.70
C LEU A 53 -9.48 -0.04 -1.61
N VAL A 54 -9.30 0.03 -2.92
CA VAL A 54 -10.39 0.22 -3.89
C VAL A 54 -11.28 -1.02 -3.97
N GLU A 55 -10.67 -2.20 -4.13
CA GLU A 55 -11.38 -3.49 -4.19
C GLU A 55 -12.21 -3.76 -2.93
N GLN A 56 -11.72 -3.33 -1.76
CA GLN A 56 -12.42 -3.47 -0.48
C GLN A 56 -13.39 -2.32 -0.17
N GLY A 57 -13.62 -1.39 -1.10
CA GLY A 57 -14.53 -0.25 -0.93
C GLY A 57 -14.10 0.76 0.15
N ARG A 58 -12.81 0.80 0.49
CA ARG A 58 -12.20 1.73 1.46
C ARG A 58 -11.64 2.98 0.81
N CYS A 59 -11.46 2.96 -0.51
CA CYS A 59 -11.04 4.10 -1.33
C CYS A 59 -11.89 4.13 -2.61
N VAL A 60 -12.46 5.28 -2.92
CA VAL A 60 -13.16 5.51 -4.19
C VAL A 60 -12.30 6.47 -5.00
N LEU A 61 -11.99 6.11 -6.25
CA LEU A 61 -11.22 6.95 -7.15
C LEU A 61 -12.16 7.84 -7.94
N ASP A 62 -11.76 9.10 -8.12
CA ASP A 62 -12.31 10.00 -9.13
C ASP A 62 -11.89 9.52 -10.52
N ASP A 63 -12.70 9.76 -11.55
CA ASP A 63 -12.40 9.35 -12.93
C ASP A 63 -11.04 9.85 -13.42
N ARG A 64 -10.59 11.02 -12.95
CA ARG A 64 -9.27 11.59 -13.29
C ARG A 64 -8.09 10.84 -12.65
N ALA A 65 -8.34 9.97 -11.69
CA ALA A 65 -7.34 9.16 -10.96
C ALA A 65 -7.27 7.71 -11.47
N ILE A 66 -8.01 7.40 -12.54
CA ILE A 66 -7.91 6.17 -13.31
C ILE A 66 -6.84 6.38 -14.39
N PRO A 67 -5.93 5.42 -14.64
CA PRO A 67 -4.87 5.55 -15.65
C PRO A 67 -5.39 5.78 -17.07
#